data_AF-A0A925X5N5-F1
#
_entry.id   AF-A0A925X5N5-F1
#
_cell.length_a   1.000
_cell.length_b   1.000
_cell.length_c   1.000
_cell.angle_alpha   90.00
_cell.angle_beta   90.00
_cell.angle_gamma   90.00
#
_symmetry.space_group_name_H-M   'P 1'
#
loop_
_entity.id
_entity.type
_entity.pdbx_description
1 polymer ?
#
loop_
_entity_poly.entity_id
_entity_poly.type
_entity_poly.pdbx_seq_one_letter_code
_entity_poly.pdbx_strand_id
1 'polypeptide(L)'
;INPLEPWKYAFKTTTVRNASLTAPYMHNGIYKTLEEVVDFYNKGGGVGLGIDLPNQTLPFDKLNLTEQEAKDLVAFMQTLTDVKK
;
A
#
# COMPACT_ATOMS: atom_id res chain seq x y z
N ILE A 1 5.74 1.05 18.98
CA ILE A 1 4.35 0.81 18.51
C ILE A 1 3.44 1.63 19.40
N ASN A 2 2.43 2.32 18.84
CA ASN A 2 1.62 3.30 19.56
C ASN A 2 0.92 2.64 20.78
N PRO A 3 1.06 3.16 22.01
CA PRO A 3 0.61 2.47 23.22
C PRO A 3 -0.90 2.61 23.48
N LEU A 4 -1.58 3.48 22.73
CA LEU A 4 -3.01 3.72 22.86
C LEU A 4 -3.78 2.70 22.00
N GLU A 5 -4.77 2.03 22.59
CA GLU A 5 -5.58 0.99 21.92
C GLU A 5 -6.14 1.39 20.55
N PRO A 6 -6.68 2.61 20.33
CA PRO A 6 -7.16 3.03 19.01
C PRO A 6 -6.07 3.08 17.92
N TRP A 7 -4.80 3.15 18.33
CA TRP A 7 -3.64 3.30 17.44
C TRP A 7 -2.73 2.08 17.44
N LYS A 8 -3.13 1.00 18.09
CA LYS A 8 -2.40 -0.27 18.07
C LYS A 8 -2.27 -0.74 16.62
N TYR A 9 -1.04 -1.06 16.20
CA TYR A 9 -0.66 -1.41 14.82
C TYR A 9 -0.81 -0.30 13.77
N ALA A 10 -1.19 0.92 14.15
CA ALA A 10 -1.26 2.03 13.22
C ALA A 10 0.14 2.54 12.85
N PHE A 11 0.33 2.82 11.56
CA PHE A 11 1.50 3.49 11.01
C PHE A 11 1.08 4.80 10.36
N LYS A 12 2.01 5.75 10.30
CA LYS A 12 1.80 7.00 9.56
C LYS A 12 1.65 6.68 8.07
N THR A 13 0.61 7.22 7.43
CA THR A 13 0.49 7.22 5.96
C THR A 13 1.64 8.01 5.35
N THR A 14 2.46 7.35 4.54
CA THR A 14 3.60 7.97 3.85
C THR A 14 3.17 8.63 2.54
N THR A 15 4.00 9.54 2.03
CA THR A 15 3.83 10.09 0.67
C THR A 15 4.09 9.04 -0.39
N VAL A 16 3.49 9.21 -1.57
CA VAL A 16 3.77 8.42 -2.78
C VAL A 16 4.72 9.14 -3.76
N ARG A 17 5.14 10.38 -3.46
CA ARG A 17 6.20 11.06 -4.23
C ARG A 17 7.49 10.26 -4.16
N ASN A 18 8.14 10.06 -5.30
CA ASN A 18 9.36 9.27 -5.46
C ASN A 18 9.24 7.78 -5.08
N ALA A 19 8.04 7.24 -4.90
CA ALA A 19 7.85 5.84 -4.49
C ALA A 19 8.52 4.84 -5.46
N SER A 20 8.55 5.15 -6.76
CA SER A 20 9.20 4.29 -7.77
C SER A 20 10.71 4.10 -7.57
N LEU A 21 11.35 4.88 -6.70
CA LEU A 21 12.79 4.84 -6.42
C LEU A 21 13.12 4.34 -5.01
N THR A 22 12.13 3.97 -4.19
CA THR A 22 12.31 3.70 -2.76
C THR A 22 11.91 2.29 -2.35
N ALA A 23 11.93 1.33 -3.27
CA ALA A 23 11.80 -0.07 -2.89
C ALA A 23 12.88 -0.46 -1.85
N PRO A 24 12.59 -1.36 -0.89
CA PRO A 24 11.32 -2.07 -0.71
C PRO A 24 10.23 -1.23 0.00
N TYR A 25 8.98 -1.69 -0.09
CA TYR A 25 7.77 -0.96 0.32
C TYR A 25 7.17 -1.46 1.64
N MET A 26 6.24 -0.65 2.17
CA MET A 26 5.62 -0.79 3.50
C MET A 26 6.59 -0.52 4.66
N HIS A 27 6.06 -0.46 5.88
CA HIS A 27 6.83 -0.15 7.09
C HIS A 27 7.89 -1.21 7.45
N ASN A 28 7.75 -2.42 6.90
CA ASN A 28 8.62 -3.57 7.16
C ASN A 28 9.40 -4.03 5.91
N GLY A 29 9.26 -3.34 4.76
CA GLY A 29 9.96 -3.68 3.53
C GLY A 29 9.54 -5.02 2.90
N ILE A 30 8.32 -5.51 3.15
CA ILE A 30 7.89 -6.83 2.68
C ILE A 30 7.72 -6.92 1.16
N TYR A 31 7.34 -5.83 0.50
CA TYR A 31 7.10 -5.80 -0.94
C TYR A 31 8.29 -5.20 -1.69
N LYS A 32 8.65 -5.81 -2.80
CA LYS A 32 9.77 -5.41 -3.66
C LYS A 32 9.31 -4.53 -4.82
N THR A 33 8.05 -4.61 -5.22
CA THR A 33 7.52 -3.84 -6.35
C THR A 33 6.24 -3.07 -6.00
N LEU A 34 5.92 -2.03 -6.78
CA LEU A 34 4.68 -1.26 -6.61
C LEU A 34 3.44 -2.08 -6.98
N GLU A 35 3.58 -3.05 -7.89
CA GLU A 35 2.52 -3.99 -8.26
C GLU A 35 2.09 -4.85 -7.08
N GLU A 36 3.04 -5.34 -6.27
CA GLU A 36 2.73 -6.10 -5.06
C GLU A 36 1.99 -5.25 -4.02
N VAL A 37 2.34 -3.96 -3.93
CA VAL A 37 1.63 -2.99 -3.07
C VAL A 37 0.18 -2.79 -3.57
N VAL A 38 -0.01 -2.59 -4.87
CA VAL A 38 -1.36 -2.42 -5.45
C VAL A 38 -2.19 -3.69 -5.28
N ASP A 39 -1.60 -4.87 -5.50
CA ASP A 39 -2.26 -6.16 -5.30
C ASP A 39 -2.69 -6.37 -3.84
N PHE A 40 -1.87 -5.99 -2.86
CA PHE A 40 -2.23 -6.03 -1.44
C PHE A 40 -3.50 -5.22 -1.15
N TYR A 41 -3.60 -4.00 -1.67
CA TYR A 41 -4.80 -3.18 -1.51
C TYR A 41 -5.98 -3.73 -2.29
N ASN A 42 -5.77 -4.23 -3.51
CA ASN A 42 -6.83 -4.84 -4.33
C ASN A 42 -7.47 -6.04 -3.63
N LYS A 43 -6.70 -6.78 -2.83
CA LYS A 43 -7.14 -7.93 -2.05
C LYS A 43 -7.82 -7.56 -0.71
N GLY A 44 -7.91 -6.29 -0.34
CA GLY A 44 -8.55 -5.84 0.92
C GLY A 44 -7.60 -5.75 2.12
N GLY A 45 -6.29 -5.68 1.87
CA GLY A 45 -5.26 -5.53 2.92
C GLY A 45 -5.16 -6.73 3.85
N GLY A 46 -4.77 -6.51 5.11
CA GLY A 46 -4.55 -7.59 6.08
C GLY A 46 -5.79 -8.44 6.29
N VAL A 47 -6.93 -7.80 6.55
CA VAL A 47 -8.22 -8.50 6.73
C VAL A 47 -8.65 -9.24 5.47
N GLY A 48 -8.52 -8.63 4.29
CA GLY A 48 -8.83 -9.29 3.01
C GLY A 48 -7.92 -10.48 2.67
N LEU A 49 -6.74 -10.54 3.29
CA LEU A 49 -5.81 -11.68 3.24
C LEU A 49 -6.02 -12.70 4.39
N GLY A 50 -7.06 -12.53 5.21
CA GLY A 50 -7.39 -13.44 6.31
C GLY A 50 -6.59 -13.21 7.59
N ILE A 51 -5.93 -12.07 7.74
CA ILE A 51 -5.22 -11.70 8.96
C ILE A 51 -6.23 -11.07 9.94
N ASP A 52 -6.29 -11.62 11.15
CA ASP A 52 -7.01 -11.00 12.27
C ASP A 52 -6.23 -9.76 12.75
N LEU A 53 -6.55 -8.60 12.17
CA LEU A 53 -5.88 -7.34 12.42
C LEU A 53 -6.87 -6.31 12.99
N PRO A 54 -6.90 -6.11 14.32
CA PRO A 54 -7.74 -5.08 14.92
C PRO A 54 -7.29 -3.69 14.46
N ASN A 55 -8.24 -2.75 14.40
CA ASN A 55 -8.03 -1.36 14.00
C ASN A 55 -7.57 -1.14 12.55
N GLN A 56 -7.70 -2.13 11.64
CA GLN A 56 -7.52 -1.86 10.21
C GLN A 56 -8.55 -0.83 9.73
N THR A 57 -8.08 0.27 9.15
CA THR A 57 -8.94 1.33 8.60
C THR A 57 -9.30 1.13 7.13
N LEU A 58 -8.55 0.28 6.42
CA LEU A 58 -8.86 -0.10 5.04
C LEU A 58 -10.16 -0.92 5.00
N PRO A 59 -11.09 -0.62 4.07
CA PRO A 59 -12.26 -1.47 3.82
C PRO A 59 -11.84 -2.92 3.59
N PHE A 60 -12.62 -3.86 4.12
CA PHE A 60 -12.38 -5.31 3.94
C PHE A 60 -12.75 -5.80 2.54
N ASP A 61 -13.55 -5.03 1.80
CA ASP A 61 -13.95 -5.36 0.45
C ASP A 61 -12.79 -5.25 -0.53
N LYS A 62 -12.71 -6.22 -1.45
CA LYS A 62 -11.78 -6.15 -2.58
C LYS A 62 -12.15 -4.97 -3.47
N LEU A 63 -11.14 -4.28 -3.98
CA LEU A 63 -11.34 -3.18 -4.92
C LEU A 63 -11.79 -3.68 -6.30
N ASN A 64 -11.54 -4.97 -6.59
CA ASN A 64 -11.84 -5.63 -7.87
C ASN A 64 -11.27 -4.88 -9.08
N LEU A 65 -10.07 -4.31 -8.92
CA LEU A 65 -9.35 -3.67 -10.00
C LEU A 65 -9.10 -4.69 -11.10
N THR A 66 -9.38 -4.28 -12.34
CA THR A 66 -8.92 -4.97 -13.53
C THR A 66 -7.39 -4.89 -13.60
N GLU A 67 -6.79 -5.78 -14.39
CA GLU A 67 -5.35 -5.77 -14.63
C GLU A 67 -4.88 -4.42 -15.21
N GLN A 68 -5.70 -3.81 -16.07
CA GLN A 68 -5.38 -2.51 -16.67
C GLN A 68 -5.41 -1.39 -15.62
N GLU A 69 -6.45 -1.32 -14.77
CA GLU A 69 -6.53 -0.31 -13.71
C GLU A 69 -5.35 -0.43 -12.72
N ALA A 70 -4.94 -1.65 -12.39
CA ALA A 70 -3.78 -1.87 -11.53
C ALA A 70 -2.48 -1.34 -12.19
N LYS A 71 -2.28 -1.60 -13.49
CA LYS A 71 -1.14 -1.05 -14.25
C LYS A 71 -1.19 0.47 -14.35
N ASP A 72 -2.36 1.04 -14.56
CA ASP A 72 -2.55 2.49 -14.67
C ASP A 72 -2.25 3.20 -13.35
N LEU A 73 -2.59 2.60 -12.20
CA LEU A 73 -2.21 3.11 -10.88
C LEU A 73 -0.68 3.11 -10.68
N VAL A 74 -0.01 2.03 -11.09
CA VAL A 74 1.46 1.95 -11.02
C VAL A 74 2.09 3.01 -11.93
N ALA A 75 1.61 3.13 -13.17
CA ALA A 75 2.05 4.18 -14.10
C ALA A 75 1.82 5.58 -13.54
N PHE A 76 0.67 5.84 -12.90
CA PHE A 76 0.40 7.11 -12.23
C PHE A 76 1.44 7.38 -11.13
N MET A 77 1.74 6.41 -10.25
CA MET A 77 2.78 6.57 -9.22
C MET A 77 4.16 6.83 -9.81
N GLN A 78 4.49 6.27 -10.98
CA GLN A 78 5.74 6.54 -11.69
C GLN A 78 5.83 8.01 -12.13
N THR A 79 4.73 8.66 -12.49
CA THR A 79 4.71 10.09 -12.83
C THR A 79 5.07 11.01 -11.66
N LEU A 80 5.00 10.51 -10.41
CA LEU A 80 5.33 11.26 -9.19
C LEU A 80 6.82 11.18 -8.82
N THR A 81 7.66 10.80 -9.77
CA THR A 81 9.10 10.66 -9.60
C THR A 81 9.82 11.92 -10.07
N ASP A 82 10.55 12.55 -9.16
CA ASP A 82 11.41 13.69 -9.45
C ASP A 82 12.70 13.19 -10.10
N VAL A 83 12.76 13.32 -11.43
CA VAL A 83 14.00 13.09 -12.20
C VAL A 83 14.65 14.42 -12.50
N LYS A 84 15.99 14.50 -12.35
CA LYS A 84 16.71 15.63 -12.96
C LYS A 84 16.55 15.52 -14.47
N LYS A 85 16.06 16.59 -15.09
CA LYS A 85 16.13 16.77 -16.54
C LYS A 85 17.56 17.02 -16.98
#